data_AF-A0A0H5PY88-F1
#
_entry.id   AF-A0A0H5PY88-F1
#
_cell.length_a   1.000
_cell.length_b   1.000
_cell.length_c   1.000
_cell.angle_alpha   90.00
_cell.angle_beta   90.00
_cell.angle_gamma   90.00
#
_symmetry.space_group_name_H-M   'P 1'
#
loop_
_entity.id
_entity.type
_entity.pdbx_description
1 polymer ?
#
loop_
_entity_poly.entity_id
_entity_poly.type
_entity_poly.pdbx_seq_one_letter_code
_entity_poly.pdbx_strand_id
1 'polypeptide(L)'
;MELPSEELLDELKGESLLKNKKDEFSLISNILSLADLVKFAKFTPLAADNENAMRKAVEFVETTKSVGNTDTGEENKTEVKEI
;
A
#
# COMPACT_ATOMS: atom_id res chain seq x y z
N MET A 1 19.10 -9.07 -7.87
CA MET A 1 19.53 -7.76 -7.34
C MET A 1 18.30 -7.09 -6.74
N GLU A 2 18.45 -6.34 -5.66
CA GLU A 2 17.36 -5.52 -5.08
C GLU A 2 17.03 -4.39 -6.07
N LEU A 3 15.74 -4.12 -6.31
CA LEU A 3 15.29 -3.01 -7.15
C LEU A 3 15.14 -1.75 -6.30
N PRO A 4 15.81 -0.62 -6.63
CA PRO A 4 15.63 0.63 -5.92
C PRO A 4 14.20 1.16 -6.04
N SER A 5 13.69 1.81 -4.99
CA SER A 5 12.35 2.38 -4.98
C SER A 5 12.12 3.39 -6.11
N GLU A 6 13.12 4.18 -6.48
CA GLU A 6 13.02 5.12 -7.61
C GLU A 6 12.86 4.40 -8.96
N GLU A 7 13.63 3.34 -9.19
CA GLU A 7 13.53 2.51 -10.40
C GLU A 7 12.18 1.80 -10.48
N LEU A 8 11.70 1.27 -9.34
CA LEU A 8 10.36 0.67 -9.23
C LEU A 8 9.25 1.69 -9.56
N LEU A 9 9.35 2.91 -9.06
CA LEU A 9 8.36 3.96 -9.32
C LEU A 9 8.35 4.39 -10.79
N ASP A 10 9.50 4.44 -11.45
CA ASP A 10 9.58 4.77 -12.87
C ASP A 10 9.05 3.63 -13.75
N GLU A 11 9.30 2.38 -13.38
CA GLU A 11 8.69 1.22 -14.04
C GLU A 11 7.15 1.24 -13.90
N LEU A 12 6.64 1.51 -12.69
CA LEU A 12 5.21 1.64 -12.44
C LEU A 12 4.53 2.79 -13.20
N LYS A 13 5.25 3.88 -13.50
CA LYS A 13 4.76 4.95 -14.39
C LYS A 13 4.73 4.51 -15.85
N GLY A 14 5.74 3.73 -16.27
CA GLY A 14 5.91 3.25 -17.63
C GLY A 14 4.90 2.18 -18.01
N GLU A 15 4.56 1.31 -17.05
CA GLU A 15 3.55 0.27 -17.23
C GLU A 15 2.12 0.84 -17.28
N SER A 16 1.25 0.18 -18.05
CA SER A 16 -0.17 0.56 -18.18
C SER A 16 -0.97 0.44 -16.87
N LEU A 17 -0.38 -0.09 -15.81
CA LEU A 17 -1.05 -0.37 -14.53
C LEU A 17 -1.45 0.91 -13.79
N LEU A 18 -0.58 1.94 -13.77
CA LEU A 18 -0.84 3.19 -13.04
C LEU A 18 -0.85 4.45 -13.92
N LYS A 19 -0.71 4.30 -15.23
CA LYS A 19 -0.59 5.41 -16.19
C LYS A 19 -1.72 6.46 -16.11
N ASN A 20 -2.92 6.05 -15.68
CA ASN A 20 -4.09 6.92 -15.50
C ASN A 20 -4.56 7.03 -14.03
N LYS A 21 -3.79 6.48 -13.09
CA LYS A 21 -4.11 6.33 -11.66
C LYS A 21 -3.13 7.17 -10.82
N LYS A 22 -3.20 8.49 -11.01
CA LYS A 22 -2.25 9.46 -10.42
C LYS A 22 -2.31 9.46 -8.89
N ASP A 23 -3.49 9.25 -8.33
CA ASP A 23 -3.69 9.27 -6.89
C ASP A 23 -3.06 8.03 -6.25
N GLU A 24 -3.28 6.85 -6.82
CA GLU A 24 -2.65 5.60 -6.39
C GLU A 24 -1.12 5.65 -6.54
N PHE A 25 -0.63 6.25 -7.64
CA PHE A 25 0.80 6.48 -7.82
C PHE A 25 1.38 7.40 -6.72
N SER A 26 0.65 8.45 -6.34
CA SER A 26 1.05 9.34 -5.23
C SER A 26 1.06 8.61 -3.88
N LEU A 27 0.08 7.74 -3.62
CA LEU A 27 0.02 6.94 -2.39
C LEU A 27 1.27 6.05 -2.26
N ILE A 28 1.59 5.25 -3.27
CA ILE A 28 2.73 4.33 -3.21
C ILE A 28 4.08 5.07 -3.15
N SER A 29 4.23 6.16 -3.91
CA SER A 29 5.44 7.00 -3.90
C SER A 29 5.74 7.58 -2.51
N ASN A 30 4.71 8.10 -1.84
CA ASN A 30 4.86 8.65 -0.49
C ASN A 30 5.27 7.57 0.52
N ILE A 31 4.73 6.37 0.42
CA ILE A 31 5.04 5.26 1.33
C ILE A 31 6.48 4.80 1.15
N LEU A 32 6.91 4.58 -0.10
CA LEU A 32 8.26 4.13 -0.41
C LEU A 32 9.32 5.17 -0.03
N SER A 33 9.05 6.46 -0.28
CA SER A 33 9.95 7.55 0.12
C SER A 33 10.15 7.58 1.64
N LEU A 34 9.06 7.46 2.41
CA LEU A 34 9.15 7.42 3.87
C LEU A 34 9.92 6.18 4.34
N ALA A 35 9.65 5.01 3.76
CA ALA A 35 10.33 3.78 4.11
C ALA A 35 11.85 3.88 3.87
N ASP A 36 12.28 4.49 2.76
CA ASP A 36 13.69 4.69 2.46
C ASP A 36 14.37 5.65 3.45
N LEU A 37 13.69 6.73 3.85
CA LEU A 37 14.18 7.63 4.89
C LEU A 37 14.38 6.90 6.23
N VAL A 38 13.45 6.02 6.61
CA VAL A 38 13.56 5.24 7.85
C VAL A 38 14.67 4.19 7.75
N LYS A 39 14.70 3.41 6.65
CA LYS A 39 15.63 2.29 6.46
C LYS A 39 17.07 2.73 6.27
N PHE A 40 17.30 3.78 5.47
CA PHE A 40 18.64 4.20 5.07
C PHE A 40 19.12 5.47 5.77
N ALA A 41 18.23 6.45 6.00
CA ALA A 41 18.61 7.71 6.64
C ALA A 41 18.46 7.69 8.17
N LYS A 42 18.06 6.56 8.78
CA LYS A 42 17.76 6.41 10.22
C LYS A 42 16.77 7.45 10.72
N PHE A 43 15.91 7.93 9.83
CA PHE A 43 14.87 8.88 10.17
C PHE A 43 13.85 8.20 11.08
N THR A 44 13.43 8.90 12.14
CA THR A 44 12.33 8.45 13.00
C THR A 44 11.12 9.32 12.68
N PRO A 45 10.09 8.76 12.02
CA PRO A 45 8.90 9.53 11.67
C PRO A 45 8.10 9.86 12.92
N LEU A 46 7.29 10.92 12.84
CA LEU A 46 6.30 11.17 13.87
C LEU A 46 5.24 10.05 13.85
N ALA A 47 4.63 9.78 15.00
CA ALA A 47 3.59 8.75 15.11
C ALA A 47 2.45 8.98 14.09
N ALA A 48 2.03 10.24 13.93
CA ALA A 48 1.02 10.62 12.95
C ALA A 48 1.44 10.32 11.50
N ASP A 49 2.71 10.53 11.15
CA ASP A 49 3.21 10.26 9.80
C ASP A 49 3.27 8.76 9.52
N ASN A 50 3.70 7.96 10.50
CA ASN A 50 3.68 6.51 10.40
C ASN A 50 2.25 5.95 10.26
N GLU A 51 1.31 6.43 11.09
CA GLU A 51 -0.10 6.04 10.97
C GLU A 51 -0.69 6.44 9.62
N ASN A 52 -0.40 7.65 9.15
CA ASN A 52 -0.86 8.11 7.85
C ASN A 52 -0.27 7.27 6.71
N ALA A 53 1.00 6.88 6.79
CA ALA A 53 1.61 5.97 5.82
C ALA A 53 0.91 4.61 5.78
N MET A 54 0.57 4.06 6.95
CA MET A 54 -0.19 2.81 7.04
C MET A 54 -1.61 2.95 6.45
N ARG A 55 -2.33 4.05 6.73
CA ARG A 55 -3.67 4.29 6.15
C ARG A 55 -3.60 4.39 4.62
N LYS A 56 -2.62 5.12 4.09
CA LYS A 56 -2.37 5.24 2.65
C LYS A 56 -2.05 3.90 2.01
N ALA A 57 -1.32 3.01 2.72
CA ALA A 57 -1.00 1.68 2.23
C ALA A 57 -2.26 0.81 2.08
N VAL A 58 -3.14 0.84 3.08
CA VAL A 58 -4.45 0.15 3.01
C VAL A 58 -5.28 0.72 1.86
N GLU A 59 -5.38 2.04 1.74
CA GLU A 59 -6.11 2.70 0.65
C GLU A 59 -5.58 2.32 -0.74
N PHE A 60 -4.26 2.27 -0.92
CA PHE A 60 -3.64 1.85 -2.17
C PHE A 60 -4.04 0.42 -2.55
N VAL A 61 -4.05 -0.51 -1.59
CA VAL A 61 -4.49 -1.89 -1.84
C VAL A 61 -5.96 -1.92 -2.24
N GLU A 62 -6.83 -1.24 -1.50
CA GLU A 62 -8.27 -1.23 -1.80
C GLU A 62 -8.60 -0.65 -3.18
N THR A 63 -7.94 0.44 -3.56
CA THR A 63 -8.15 1.14 -4.84
C THR A 63 -7.55 0.41 -6.05
N THR A 64 -6.61 -0.50 -5.82
CA THR A 64 -5.96 -1.30 -6.87
C THR A 64 -6.52 -2.70 -7.03
N LYS A 65 -7.45 -3.13 -6.17
CA LYS A 65 -8.19 -4.39 -6.34
C LYS A 65 -8.92 -4.40 -7.68
N SER A 66 -8.78 -5.50 -8.43
CA SER A 66 -9.54 -5.73 -9.66
C SER A 66 -11.00 -6.01 -9.32
N VAL A 67 -11.92 -5.35 -10.04
CA VAL A 67 -13.39 -5.46 -9.84
C VAL A 67 -13.92 -6.89 -10.08
N GLY A 68 -13.08 -7.82 -10.58
CA GLY A 68 -13.44 -9.21 -10.85
C GLY A 68 -13.12 -10.25 -9.78
N ASN A 69 -12.43 -9.91 -8.68
CA ASN A 69 -12.12 -10.86 -7.60
C ASN A 69 -12.84 -10.45 -6.31
N THR A 70 -14.15 -10.67 -6.28
CA THR A 70 -14.89 -10.81 -5.01
C THR A 70 -14.67 -12.23 -4.50
N ASP A 71 -13.47 -12.52 -4.00
CA ASP A 71 -13.36 -13.60 -3.02
C ASP A 71 -14.10 -13.12 -1.78
N THR A 72 -15.26 -13.73 -1.59
CA THR A 72 -16.15 -13.49 -0.46
C THR A 72 -15.40 -13.96 0.77
N GLY A 73 -14.82 -13.02 1.51
CA GLY A 73 -14.38 -13.27 2.88
C GLY A 73 -15.62 -13.54 3.71
N GLU A 74 -15.95 -14.82 3.87
CA GLU A 74 -16.98 -15.30 4.79
C GLU A 74 -16.70 -14.75 6.20
N GLU A 75 -17.55 -13.84 6.65
CA GLU A 75 -17.82 -13.63 8.06
C GLU A 75 -18.50 -14.91 8.60
N ASN A 76 -17.74 -15.94 8.96
CA ASN A 76 -18.27 -17.04 9.74
C ASN A 76 -18.26 -16.66 11.23
N LYS A 77 -19.43 -16.18 11.64
CA LYS A 77 -19.95 -16.00 13.00
C LYS A 77 -19.66 -17.21 13.89
N THR A 78 -18.73 -17.10 14.83
CA THR A 78 -18.62 -18.07 15.93
C THR A 78 -19.76 -17.83 16.92
N GLU A 79 -20.94 -18.41 16.66
CA GLU A 79 -21.90 -18.72 17.71
C GLU A 79 -21.36 -19.88 18.54
N VAL A 80 -20.78 -19.58 19.70
CA VAL A 80 -20.55 -20.58 20.75
C VAL A 80 -21.92 -20.91 21.35
N LYS A 81 -22.51 -22.05 20.97
CA LYS A 81 -23.52 -22.72 21.80
C LYS A 81 -22.78 -23.65 22.76
N GLU A 82 -22.59 -23.20 24.00
CA GLU A 82 -22.34 -24.10 25.11
C GLU A 82 -23.65 -24.81 25.48
N ILE A 83 -23.52 -26.14 25.46
CA ILE A 83 -24.26 -27.26 26.09
C ILE A 83 -25.42 -26.89 27.01
#